data_AF-A0A965S4N6-F1
#
_entry.id   AF-A0A965S4N6-F1
#
_cell.length_a   1.000
_cell.length_b   1.000
_cell.length_c   1.000
_cell.angle_alpha   90.00
_cell.angle_beta   90.00
_cell.angle_gamma   90.00
#
_symmetry.space_group_name_H-M   'P 1'
#
loop_
_entity.id
_entity.type
_entity.pdbx_description
1 polymer ?
#
loop_
_entity_poly.entity_id
_entity_poly.type
_entity_poly.pdbx_seq_one_letter_code
_entity_poly.pdbx_strand_id
1 'polypeptide(L)' 'MGRKPKADEELIYNKLEQVRTKAAMTRQQLADAVDVHYQTIGYIERNEYSPSLV' A
#
# COMPACT_ATOMS: atom_id res chain seq x y z
N MET A 1 -8.16 15.97 32.64
CA MET A 1 -7.25 14.96 32.04
C MET A 1 -7.22 15.18 30.55
N GLY A 2 -6.05 15.55 30.01
CA GLY A 2 -5.90 15.89 28.59
C GLY A 2 -6.17 14.68 27.70
N ARG A 3 -7.01 14.87 26.67
CA ARG A 3 -7.14 13.92 25.57
C ARG A 3 -5.74 13.75 24.98
N LYS A 4 -5.14 12.56 25.07
CA LYS A 4 -3.91 12.26 24.33
C LYS A 4 -4.15 12.64 22.87
N PRO A 5 -3.26 13.41 22.21
CA PRO A 5 -3.37 13.65 20.79
C PRO A 5 -3.42 12.29 20.10
N LYS A 6 -4.46 12.02 19.32
CA LYS A 6 -4.61 10.81 18.52
C LYS A 6 -3.67 10.80 17.31
N ALA A 7 -2.52 11.45 17.45
CA ALA A 7 -1.62 11.85 16.36
C ALA A 7 -0.49 10.82 16.12
N ASP A 8 -0.33 9.86 17.03
CA ASP A 8 0.68 8.80 16.96
C ASP A 8 0.06 7.38 16.87
N GLU A 9 -1.19 7.25 16.40
CA GLU A 9 -1.63 5.96 15.86
C GLU A 9 -0.87 5.78 14.53
N GLU A 10 0.15 4.92 14.54
CA GLU A 10 1.15 4.68 13.48
C GLU A 10 0.63 4.98 12.07
N LEU A 11 1.03 6.14 11.52
CA LEU A 11 0.75 6.47 10.14
C LEU A 11 1.49 5.47 9.24
N ILE A 12 0.77 4.47 8.74
CA ILE A 12 1.31 3.52 7.78
C ILE A 12 1.42 4.22 6.43
N TYR A 13 2.64 4.61 6.07
CA TYR A 13 2.94 5.19 4.77
C TYR A 13 3.05 4.10 3.71
N ASN A 14 2.23 4.20 2.67
CA ASN A 14 2.36 3.34 1.52
C ASN A 14 3.63 3.66 0.71
N LYS A 15 4.50 2.66 0.52
CA LYS A 15 5.72 2.73 -0.29
C LYS A 15 5.71 1.76 -1.48
N LEU A 16 4.56 1.18 -1.81
CA LEU A 16 4.44 0.11 -2.80
C LEU A 16 4.98 0.54 -4.17
N GLU A 17 4.60 1.73 -4.65
CA GLU A 17 5.07 2.25 -5.93
C GLU A 17 6.59 2.41 -5.99
N GLN A 18 7.19 2.91 -4.91
CA GLN A 18 8.63 3.12 -4.81
C GLN A 18 9.37 1.77 -4.84
N VAL A 19 8.89 0.80 -4.08
CA VAL A 19 9.50 -0.55 -4.01
C VAL A 19 9.35 -1.27 -5.35
N ARG A 20 8.15 -1.25 -5.95
CA ARG A 20 7.87 -1.86 -7.27
C ARG A 20 8.77 -1.28 -8.35
N THR A 21 8.92 0.06 -8.38
CA THR A 21 9.75 0.74 -9.37
C THR A 21 11.24 0.43 -9.18
N LYS A 22 11.72 0.37 -7.92
CA LYS A 22 13.09 -0.06 -7.62
C LYS A 22 13.36 -1.51 -8.04
N ALA A 23 12.36 -2.37 -7.98
CA ALA A 23 12.43 -3.75 -8.47
C ALA A 23 12.28 -3.87 -10.00
N ALA A 24 12.15 -2.77 -10.74
CA ALA A 24 11.88 -2.74 -12.18
C ALA A 24 10.63 -3.56 -12.59
N MET A 25 9.66 -3.67 -11.68
CA MET A 25 8.42 -4.42 -11.93
C MET A 25 7.32 -3.50 -12.46
N THR A 26 6.54 -4.00 -13.40
CA THR A 26 5.26 -3.38 -13.79
C THR A 26 4.17 -3.70 -12.76
N ARG A 27 3.06 -2.95 -12.79
CA ARG A 27 1.88 -3.26 -11.94
C ARG A 27 1.32 -4.65 -12.23
N GLN A 28 1.32 -5.07 -13.49
CA GLN A 28 0.86 -6.40 -13.91
C GLN A 28 1.75 -7.48 -13.30
N GLN A 29 3.08 -7.37 -13.42
CA GLN A 29 4.01 -8.34 -12.86
C GLN A 29 3.89 -8.46 -11.33
N LEU A 30 3.66 -7.34 -10.63
CA LEU A 30 3.43 -7.39 -9.19
C LEU A 30 2.09 -8.06 -8.84
N ALA A 31 1.04 -7.74 -9.59
CA ALA A 31 -0.28 -8.34 -9.44
C ALA A 31 -0.24 -9.86 -9.65
N ASP A 32 0.43 -10.32 -10.70
CA ASP A 32 0.62 -11.74 -11.00
C ASP A 32 1.40 -12.45 -9.87
N ALA A 33 2.41 -11.78 -9.29
CA ALA A 33 3.25 -12.35 -8.23
C ALA A 33 2.53 -12.50 -6.88
N VAL A 34 1.51 -11.69 -6.62
CA VAL A 34 0.74 -11.71 -5.35
C VAL A 34 -0.71 -12.17 -5.52
N ASP A 35 -1.04 -12.71 -6.71
CA ASP A 35 -2.34 -13.24 -7.09
C ASP A 35 -3.52 -12.28 -6.84
N VAL A 36 -3.37 -11.04 -7.33
CA VAL A 36 -4.43 -10.02 -7.28
C VAL A 36 -4.68 -9.44 -8.66
N HIS A 37 -5.82 -8.77 -8.81
CA HIS A 37 -6.09 -8.01 -10.03
C HIS A 37 -5.16 -6.79 -10.16
N TYR A 38 -4.69 -6.47 -11.37
CA TYR A 38 -3.74 -5.38 -11.61
C TYR A 38 -4.24 -4.00 -11.13
N GLN A 39 -5.56 -3.77 -11.16
CA GLN A 39 -6.17 -2.54 -10.65
C GLN A 39 -6.02 -2.41 -9.13
N THR A 40 -6.01 -3.53 -8.39
CA THR A 40 -5.81 -3.55 -6.94
C THR A 40 -4.47 -2.94 -6.56
N ILE A 41 -3.41 -3.26 -7.30
CA ILE A 41 -2.10 -2.62 -7.11
C ILE A 41 -2.21 -1.11 -7.29
N GLY A 42 -2.93 -0.64 -8.31
CA GLY A 42 -3.16 0.78 -8.53
C GLY A 42 -3.97 1.45 -7.41
N TYR A 43 -5.00 0.79 -6.89
CA TYR A 43 -5.80 1.29 -5.76
C TYR A 43 -4.94 1.40 -4.49
N ILE A 44 -4.08 0.42 -4.25
CA ILE A 44 -3.14 0.47 -3.13
C ILE A 44 -2.20 1.64 -3.35
N GLU A 45 -1.48 1.75 -4.47
CA GLU A 45 -0.51 2.84 -4.74
C GLU A 45 -1.12 4.25 -4.56
N ARG A 46 -2.40 4.45 -4.87
CA ARG A 46 -3.12 5.73 -4.68
C ARG A 46 -3.71 5.94 -3.28
N ASN A 47 -3.56 4.97 -2.37
CA ASN A 47 -4.19 4.93 -1.04
C ASN A 47 -5.72 4.92 -1.08
N GLU A 48 -6.31 4.44 -2.18
CA GLU A 48 -7.76 4.25 -2.33
C GLU A 48 -8.23 2.93 -1.69
N TYR A 49 -7.29 2.04 -1.37
CA TYR A 49 -7.54 0.77 -0.71
C TYR A 49 -6.46 0.46 0.32
N SER A 50 -6.87 0.18 1.56
CA SER A 50 -6.00 -0.32 2.62
C SER A 50 -6.10 -1.85 2.66
N PRO A 51 -5.06 -2.58 2.21
CA PRO A 51 -5.06 -4.03 2.29
C PRO A 51 -5.08 -4.48 3.76
N SER A 52 -5.85 -5.53 4.07
CA SER A 52 -5.85 -6.14 5.39
C SER A 52 -4.60 -6.99 5.58
N LEU A 53 -3.93 -6.85 6.73
CA LEU A 53 -2.98 -7.84 7.21
C LEU A 53 -3.80 -8.94 7.89
N VAL A 54 -4.03 -10.06 7.20
CA VAL A 54 -4.56 -11.29 7.79
C VAL A 54 -3.43 -12.18 8.28
#